data_AF-A0A924Y1Y7-F1
#
_entry.id   AF-A0A924Y1Y7-F1
#
_cell.length_a   1.000
_cell.length_b   1.000
_cell.length_c   1.000
_cell.angle_alpha   90.00
_cell.angle_beta   90.00
_cell.angle_gamma   90.00
#
_symmetry.space_group_name_H-M   'P 1'
#
loop_
_entity.id
_entity.type
_entity.pdbx_description
1 polymer ?
#
loop_
_entity_poly.entity_id
_entity_poly.type
_entity_poly.pdbx_seq_one_letter_code
_entity_poly.pdbx_strand_id
1 'polypeptide(L)'
;MRYIGIDLAWGSRNSTAVVALRSAATGVEYFAHADALTDNESIADFIGACDDGGGILVAVDAPTLVPNDAGRRPCEAILSRCMRSYEAGPHPANRTLLSDANGDVRGETLVTLLADRFEIIHTPNFVGDTSRAVFEAFPHPAHIALFDLPRTLKYKKKPGRDRASRDAEFRRYAALLAGLVGADPPLLAAPESMPWLWRDPSEFVSEAALKRHEDLLDALTCAYIAVYHDRWQGERSVVVGDLKSGYIVTPATEIMKSCFRAPLVAVQ
;
A
#
# COMPACT_ATOMS: atom_id res chain seq x y z
N MET A 1 -10.20 -3.52 15.58
CA MET A 1 -8.94 -3.17 14.90
C MET A 1 -9.11 -1.92 14.07
N ARG A 2 -8.01 -1.19 13.88
CA ARG A 2 -7.88 -0.18 12.83
C ARG A 2 -6.86 -0.59 11.79
N TYR A 3 -7.12 -0.17 10.56
CA TYR A 3 -6.29 -0.46 9.41
C TYR A 3 -5.99 0.87 8.71
N ILE A 4 -4.73 1.26 8.72
CA ILE A 4 -4.26 2.48 8.10
C ILE A 4 -3.47 2.11 6.86
N GLY A 5 -3.80 2.72 5.73
CA GLY A 5 -3.04 2.60 4.50
C GLY A 5 -2.40 3.91 4.14
N ILE A 6 -1.15 3.86 3.69
CA ILE A 6 -0.34 5.04 3.37
C ILE A 6 0.24 4.89 1.97
N ASP A 7 -0.08 5.81 1.04
CA ASP A 7 0.70 5.98 -0.19
C ASP A 7 1.82 6.99 0.08
N LEU A 8 2.97 6.47 0.52
CA LEU A 8 4.07 7.29 1.03
C LEU A 8 4.97 7.76 -0.12
N ALA A 9 4.94 9.06 -0.40
CA ALA A 9 5.86 9.61 -1.38
C ALA A 9 7.30 9.54 -0.86
N TRP A 10 8.25 9.10 -1.70
CA TRP A 10 9.64 8.87 -1.26
C TRP A 10 10.34 10.11 -0.69
N GLY A 11 10.04 11.30 -1.23
CA GLY A 11 10.58 12.58 -0.75
C GLY A 11 9.52 13.46 -0.09
N SER A 12 9.94 14.28 0.89
CA SER A 12 9.08 15.19 1.66
C SER A 12 8.44 16.34 0.86
N ARG A 13 8.90 16.58 -0.37
CA ARG A 13 8.29 17.60 -1.26
C ARG A 13 7.01 17.12 -1.95
N ASN A 14 6.76 15.83 -1.93
CA ASN A 14 5.62 15.21 -2.58
C ASN A 14 4.56 14.85 -1.53
N SER A 15 3.29 15.03 -1.91
CA SER A 15 2.16 14.67 -1.07
C SER A 15 2.10 13.18 -0.80
N THR A 16 1.71 12.83 0.41
CA THR A 16 1.32 11.50 0.88
C THR A 16 -0.18 11.52 1.16
N ALA A 17 -0.83 10.40 0.90
CA ALA A 17 -2.21 10.17 1.29
C ALA A 17 -2.29 9.05 2.33
N VAL A 18 -3.26 9.18 3.23
CA VAL A 18 -3.54 8.21 4.28
C VAL A 18 -5.03 7.93 4.30
N VAL A 19 -5.41 6.66 4.39
CA VAL A 19 -6.81 6.22 4.54
C VAL A 19 -6.93 5.31 5.75
N ALA A 20 -7.97 5.52 6.55
CA ALA A 20 -8.24 4.76 7.76
C ALA A 20 -9.55 3.98 7.66
N LEU A 21 -9.45 2.69 7.93
CA LEU A 21 -10.57 1.74 8.04
C LEU A 21 -10.65 1.20 9.47
N ARG A 22 -11.83 0.78 9.90
CA ARG A 22 -12.06 0.12 11.20
C ARG A 22 -12.82 -1.19 11.02
N SER A 23 -12.59 -2.16 11.88
CA SER A 23 -13.41 -3.38 11.92
C SER A 23 -14.88 -3.03 12.16
N ALA A 24 -15.77 -3.74 11.48
CA ALA A 24 -17.21 -3.73 11.68
C ALA A 24 -17.73 -5.17 11.82
N ALA A 25 -19.00 -5.34 12.18
CA ALA A 25 -19.59 -6.67 12.43
C ALA A 25 -19.48 -7.62 11.23
N THR A 26 -19.58 -7.11 10.00
CA THR A 26 -19.60 -7.92 8.78
C THR A 26 -18.43 -7.65 7.85
N GLY A 27 -17.44 -6.84 8.24
CA GLY A 27 -16.34 -6.42 7.37
C GLY A 27 -15.53 -5.27 7.95
N VAL A 28 -15.22 -4.29 7.12
CA VAL A 28 -14.51 -3.07 7.52
C VAL A 28 -15.21 -1.82 7.01
N GLU A 29 -15.17 -0.75 7.78
CA GLU A 29 -15.77 0.54 7.43
C GLU A 29 -14.68 1.59 7.21
N TYR A 30 -14.84 2.38 6.16
CA TYR A 30 -14.08 3.63 6.01
C TYR A 30 -14.55 4.65 7.06
N PHE A 31 -13.63 5.40 7.67
CA PHE A 31 -14.00 6.46 8.61
C PHE A 31 -13.17 7.75 8.53
N ALA A 32 -11.96 7.73 7.94
CA ALA A 32 -11.16 8.94 7.77
C ALA A 32 -10.15 8.81 6.61
N HIS A 33 -9.73 9.96 6.08
CA HIS A 33 -8.56 10.08 5.21
C HIS A 33 -7.91 11.45 5.39
N ALA A 34 -6.67 11.56 4.92
CA ALA A 34 -6.02 12.82 4.65
C ALA A 34 -5.23 12.69 3.34
N ASP A 35 -5.19 13.76 2.56
CA ASP A 35 -4.31 13.89 1.41
C ASP A 35 -3.34 15.08 1.65
N ALA A 36 -2.42 15.29 0.71
CA ALA A 36 -1.48 16.42 0.76
C ALA A 36 -0.55 16.47 1.99
N LEU A 37 -0.34 15.36 2.70
CA LEU A 37 0.60 15.31 3.83
C LEU A 37 2.05 15.34 3.31
N THR A 38 2.88 16.24 3.83
CA THR A 38 4.23 16.49 3.29
C THR A 38 5.35 15.91 4.15
N ASP A 39 5.08 15.53 5.38
CA ASP A 39 6.09 15.04 6.34
C ASP A 39 5.55 13.87 7.17
N ASN A 40 6.46 13.18 7.86
CA ASN A 40 6.09 12.02 8.68
C ASN A 40 5.37 12.42 9.98
N GLU A 41 5.55 13.65 10.44
CA GLU A 41 4.89 14.21 11.63
C GLU A 41 3.38 14.34 11.41
N SER A 42 2.97 14.96 10.30
CA SER A 42 1.56 15.08 9.91
C SER A 42 0.89 13.72 9.64
N ILE A 43 1.66 12.73 9.17
CA ILE A 43 1.19 11.33 9.06
C ILE A 43 0.97 10.74 10.45
N ALA A 44 1.93 10.91 11.37
CA ALA A 44 1.83 10.44 12.74
C ALA A 44 0.66 11.11 13.50
N ASP A 45 0.45 12.41 13.31
CA ASP A 45 -0.68 13.15 13.90
C ASP A 45 -2.03 12.62 13.39
N PHE A 46 -2.15 12.33 12.09
CA PHE A 46 -3.35 11.69 11.54
C PHE A 46 -3.59 10.31 12.17
N ILE A 47 -2.54 9.50 12.31
CA ILE A 47 -2.62 8.16 12.93
C ILE A 47 -3.03 8.28 14.40
N GLY A 48 -2.44 9.22 15.14
CA GLY A 48 -2.78 9.48 16.55
C GLY A 48 -4.23 9.94 16.72
N ALA A 49 -4.74 10.81 15.83
CA ALA A 49 -6.15 11.19 15.80
C ALA A 49 -7.08 10.02 15.48
N CYS A 50 -6.57 9.03 14.73
CA CYS A 50 -7.26 7.79 14.47
C CYS A 50 -7.08 6.76 15.59
N ASP A 51 -6.29 6.95 16.65
CA ASP A 51 -6.04 5.90 17.66
C ASP A 51 -7.09 5.93 18.81
N ASP A 52 -7.48 4.77 19.33
CA ASP A 52 -8.36 4.57 20.51
C ASP A 52 -7.71 3.67 21.57
N GLY A 53 -6.42 3.36 21.41
CA GLY A 53 -5.70 2.45 22.29
C GLY A 53 -5.90 0.96 21.98
N GLY A 54 -6.71 0.60 20.98
CA GLY A 54 -6.87 -0.78 20.50
C GLY A 54 -5.78 -1.24 19.52
N GLY A 55 -5.99 -2.37 18.84
CA GLY A 55 -5.07 -2.82 17.80
C GLY A 55 -5.11 -1.94 16.53
N ILE A 56 -3.94 -1.71 15.92
CA ILE A 56 -3.74 -0.87 14.74
C ILE A 56 -2.72 -1.52 13.79
N LEU A 57 -3.09 -1.65 12.52
CA LEU A 57 -2.22 -2.16 11.47
C LEU A 57 -1.99 -1.08 10.43
N VAL A 58 -0.73 -0.81 10.11
CA VAL A 58 -0.32 0.24 9.18
C VAL A 58 0.38 -0.40 7.97
N ALA A 59 -0.21 -0.28 6.79
CA ALA A 59 0.36 -0.75 5.53
C ALA A 59 0.89 0.46 4.72
N VAL A 60 2.16 0.39 4.31
CA VAL A 60 2.87 1.52 3.69
C VAL A 60 3.30 1.15 2.27
N ASP A 61 2.82 1.88 1.24
CA ASP A 61 3.35 1.81 -0.14
C ASP A 61 4.65 2.62 -0.25
N ALA A 62 5.69 2.12 0.41
CA ALA A 62 7.07 2.55 0.22
C ALA A 62 8.00 1.57 0.94
N PRO A 63 9.27 1.49 0.52
CA PRO A 63 10.28 0.72 1.24
C PRO A 63 10.39 1.11 2.72
N THR A 64 10.10 0.19 3.64
CA THR A 64 10.19 0.42 5.10
C THR A 64 11.46 -0.13 5.73
N LEU A 65 12.24 -0.90 4.96
CA LEU A 65 13.59 -1.36 5.31
C LEU A 65 14.44 -1.47 4.04
N VAL A 66 15.55 -0.72 4.00
CA VAL A 66 16.45 -0.60 2.85
C VAL A 66 17.90 -0.81 3.31
N PRO A 67 18.35 -2.07 3.40
CA PRO A 67 19.68 -2.38 3.92
C PRO A 67 20.80 -2.21 2.89
N ASN A 68 20.48 -2.15 1.60
CA ASN A 68 21.44 -2.14 0.49
C ASN A 68 21.71 -0.72 -0.06
N ASP A 69 22.98 -0.44 -0.35
CA ASP A 69 23.40 0.85 -0.92
C ASP A 69 22.96 1.02 -2.38
N ALA A 70 23.01 -0.06 -3.15
CA ALA A 70 22.67 -0.12 -4.57
C ALA A 70 21.93 -1.42 -4.93
N GLY A 71 21.43 -1.49 -6.17
CA GLY A 71 20.72 -2.67 -6.68
C GLY A 71 19.29 -2.78 -6.16
N ARG A 72 18.80 -4.01 -6.04
CA ARG A 72 17.43 -4.34 -5.58
C ARG A 72 17.48 -5.25 -4.36
N ARG A 73 16.47 -5.15 -3.50
CA ARG A 73 16.27 -6.06 -2.36
C ARG A 73 15.87 -7.45 -2.83
N PRO A 74 16.11 -8.53 -2.05
CA PRO A 74 15.69 -9.87 -2.42
C PRO A 74 14.19 -10.00 -2.69
N CYS A 75 13.33 -9.34 -1.88
CA CYS A 75 11.89 -9.32 -2.08
C CYS A 75 11.49 -8.75 -3.45
N GLU A 76 12.14 -7.67 -3.89
CA GLU A 76 11.91 -7.03 -5.19
C GLU A 76 12.37 -7.89 -6.36
N ALA A 77 13.48 -8.62 -6.20
CA ALA A 77 13.95 -9.57 -7.20
C ALA A 77 12.94 -10.69 -7.43
N ILE A 78 12.38 -11.23 -6.34
CA ILE A 78 11.33 -12.26 -6.38
C ILE A 78 10.07 -11.71 -7.06
N LEU A 79 9.56 -10.56 -6.60
CA LEU A 79 8.37 -9.94 -7.18
C LEU A 79 8.57 -9.56 -8.65
N SER A 80 9.71 -8.99 -9.01
CA SER A 80 10.01 -8.64 -10.41
C SER A 80 9.98 -9.85 -11.34
N ARG A 81 10.46 -11.01 -10.87
CA ARG A 81 10.42 -12.27 -11.63
C ARG A 81 8.98 -12.78 -11.77
N CYS A 82 8.27 -12.90 -10.66
CA CYS A 82 6.96 -13.53 -10.61
C CYS A 82 5.83 -12.64 -11.15
N MET A 83 5.97 -11.32 -11.04
CA MET A 83 4.95 -10.35 -11.44
C MET A 83 5.21 -9.73 -12.82
N ARG A 84 6.22 -10.21 -13.56
CA ARG A 84 6.60 -9.67 -14.88
C ARG A 84 5.46 -9.75 -15.90
N SER A 85 4.76 -10.88 -15.99
CA SER A 85 3.65 -11.07 -16.94
C SER A 85 2.48 -10.14 -16.67
N TYR A 86 2.30 -9.74 -15.41
CA TYR A 86 1.26 -8.82 -14.96
C TYR A 86 1.71 -7.35 -15.03
N GLU A 87 2.98 -7.07 -15.36
CA GLU A 87 3.57 -5.73 -15.32
C GLU A 87 3.45 -5.08 -13.92
N ALA A 88 3.61 -5.90 -12.87
CA ALA A 88 3.45 -5.54 -11.45
C ALA A 88 4.76 -5.73 -10.65
N GLY A 89 5.93 -5.68 -11.32
CA GLY A 89 7.22 -5.72 -10.63
C GLY A 89 7.53 -4.39 -9.93
N PRO A 90 8.07 -4.40 -8.70
CA PRO A 90 8.47 -3.18 -8.01
C PRO A 90 9.71 -2.54 -8.65
N HIS A 91 9.87 -1.24 -8.41
CA HIS A 91 11.13 -0.56 -8.69
C HIS A 91 12.19 -0.97 -7.65
N PRO A 92 13.49 -1.00 -8.01
CA PRO A 92 14.54 -1.24 -7.03
C PRO A 92 14.54 -0.18 -5.93
N ALA A 93 14.60 -0.61 -4.66
CA ALA A 93 14.87 0.25 -3.52
C ALA A 93 16.31 0.05 -3.05
N ASN A 94 17.01 1.16 -2.87
CA ASN A 94 18.36 1.20 -2.30
C ASN A 94 18.65 2.61 -1.78
N ARG A 95 19.67 2.74 -0.93
CA ARG A 95 20.02 4.02 -0.29
C ARG A 95 20.40 5.09 -1.32
N THR A 96 21.08 4.72 -2.41
CA THR A 96 21.42 5.67 -3.48
C THR A 96 20.20 6.33 -4.12
N LEU A 97 19.07 5.61 -4.21
CA LEU A 97 17.83 6.12 -4.82
C LEU A 97 16.90 6.82 -3.82
N LEU A 98 16.94 6.42 -2.55
CA LEU A 98 15.90 6.78 -1.57
C LEU A 98 16.38 7.66 -0.43
N SER A 99 17.67 7.67 -0.13
CA SER A 99 18.20 8.50 0.94
C SER A 99 18.07 9.98 0.59
N ASP A 100 17.64 10.77 1.57
CA ASP A 100 17.64 12.22 1.46
C ASP A 100 19.05 12.82 1.70
N ALA A 101 19.13 14.14 1.84
CA ALA A 101 20.39 14.85 2.06
C ALA A 101 21.11 14.45 3.38
N ASN A 102 20.39 13.88 4.34
CA ASN A 102 20.93 13.40 5.62
C ASN A 102 21.28 11.91 5.58
N GLY A 103 21.00 11.22 4.47
CA GLY A 103 21.19 9.77 4.35
C GLY A 103 19.96 8.95 4.76
N ASP A 104 18.86 9.60 5.12
CA ASP A 104 17.69 8.95 5.70
C ASP A 104 16.71 8.46 4.64
N VAL A 105 16.13 7.28 4.84
CA VAL A 105 15.04 6.74 4.01
C VAL A 105 13.71 7.05 4.70
N ARG A 106 12.82 7.78 4.02
CA ARG A 106 11.55 8.29 4.61
C ARG A 106 10.68 7.19 5.24
N GLY A 107 10.62 6.00 4.62
CA GLY A 107 9.88 4.87 5.15
C GLY A 107 10.47 4.32 6.45
N GLU A 108 11.80 4.25 6.56
CA GLU A 108 12.51 3.83 7.79
C GLU A 108 12.25 4.84 8.92
N THR A 109 12.34 6.15 8.63
CA THR A 109 12.09 7.18 9.64
C THR A 109 10.63 7.25 10.07
N LEU A 110 9.67 6.99 9.17
CA LEU A 110 8.25 6.87 9.51
C LEU A 110 8.03 5.71 10.49
N VAL A 111 8.59 4.53 10.19
CA VAL A 111 8.48 3.36 11.06
C VAL A 111 9.03 3.63 12.46
N THR A 112 10.21 4.25 12.57
CA THR A 112 10.78 4.64 13.87
C THR A 112 9.85 5.59 14.63
N LEU A 113 9.32 6.61 13.95
CA LEU A 113 8.39 7.56 14.57
C LEU A 113 7.12 6.88 15.11
N LEU A 114 6.55 5.93 14.36
CA LEU A 114 5.35 5.20 14.79
C LEU A 114 5.64 4.25 15.97
N ALA A 115 6.83 3.64 16.00
CA ALA A 115 7.26 2.85 17.15
C ALA A 115 7.38 3.71 18.41
N ASP A 116 8.05 4.86 18.30
CA ASP A 116 8.32 5.74 19.44
C ASP A 116 7.06 6.39 20.02
N ARG A 117 6.08 6.75 19.17
CA ARG A 117 4.87 7.46 19.61
C ARG A 117 3.71 6.56 20.00
N PHE A 118 3.58 5.41 19.35
CA PHE A 118 2.36 4.62 19.38
C PHE A 118 2.60 3.14 19.67
N GLU A 119 3.83 2.73 19.95
CA GLU A 119 4.20 1.33 20.17
C GLU A 119 3.85 0.43 18.98
N ILE A 120 3.86 1.00 17.76
CA ILE A 120 3.58 0.26 16.52
C ILE A 120 4.88 -0.40 16.05
N ILE A 121 4.89 -1.74 16.07
CA ILE A 121 6.10 -2.53 15.81
C ILE A 121 6.26 -2.79 14.31
N HIS A 122 7.48 -2.66 13.78
CA HIS A 122 7.77 -3.04 12.40
C HIS A 122 7.80 -4.56 12.22
N THR A 123 6.68 -5.14 11.79
CA THR A 123 6.57 -6.58 11.58
C THR A 123 5.37 -6.91 10.69
N PRO A 124 5.47 -7.87 9.75
CA PRO A 124 4.31 -8.46 9.10
C PRO A 124 3.69 -9.57 9.95
N ASN A 125 4.39 -10.02 11.00
CA ASN A 125 3.96 -11.13 11.85
C ASN A 125 3.35 -10.55 13.13
N PHE A 126 2.03 -10.67 13.24
CA PHE A 126 1.26 -10.18 14.37
C PHE A 126 0.12 -11.16 14.68
N VAL A 127 -0.40 -11.14 15.91
CA VAL A 127 -1.41 -12.10 16.39
C VAL A 127 -2.43 -11.37 17.25
N GLY A 128 -3.71 -11.58 16.95
CA GLY A 128 -4.81 -11.05 17.76
C GLY A 128 -5.19 -9.61 17.44
N ASP A 129 -6.32 -9.22 18.01
CA ASP A 129 -7.06 -7.97 17.78
C ASP A 129 -6.54 -6.76 18.59
N THR A 130 -5.45 -6.94 19.32
CA THR A 130 -4.72 -5.89 20.02
C THR A 130 -3.34 -5.62 19.40
N SER A 131 -3.01 -6.28 18.29
CA SER A 131 -1.72 -6.11 17.63
C SER A 131 -1.55 -4.69 17.08
N ARG A 132 -0.35 -4.14 17.26
CA ARG A 132 0.04 -2.81 16.79
C ARG A 132 1.26 -2.95 15.89
N ALA A 133 1.06 -2.95 14.58
CA ALA A 133 2.11 -3.30 13.62
C ALA A 133 2.12 -2.40 12.39
N VAL A 134 3.31 -2.16 11.85
CA VAL A 134 3.53 -1.50 10.56
C VAL A 134 4.31 -2.42 9.64
N PHE A 135 3.98 -2.42 8.35
CA PHE A 135 4.67 -3.19 7.33
C PHE A 135 4.60 -2.53 5.95
N GLU A 136 5.55 -2.91 5.11
CA GLU A 136 5.56 -2.54 3.70
C GLU A 136 4.49 -3.30 2.91
N ALA A 137 3.69 -2.56 2.16
CA ALA A 137 2.70 -3.04 1.22
C ALA A 137 3.05 -2.60 -0.20
N PHE A 138 2.48 -3.28 -1.20
CA PHE A 138 2.67 -2.87 -2.60
C PHE A 138 1.36 -3.03 -3.38
N PRO A 139 0.70 -1.93 -3.80
CA PRO A 139 -0.62 -1.95 -4.43
C PRO A 139 -0.69 -2.71 -5.75
N HIS A 140 0.32 -2.60 -6.61
CA HIS A 140 0.26 -3.22 -7.94
C HIS A 140 0.03 -4.74 -7.93
N PRO A 141 0.82 -5.57 -7.22
CA PRO A 141 0.51 -7.00 -7.10
C PRO A 141 -0.80 -7.27 -6.37
N ALA A 142 -1.18 -6.42 -5.41
CA ALA A 142 -2.45 -6.54 -4.70
C ALA A 142 -3.63 -6.37 -5.66
N HIS A 143 -3.60 -5.41 -6.59
CA HIS A 143 -4.63 -5.23 -7.61
C HIS A 143 -4.82 -6.49 -8.46
N ILE A 144 -3.72 -7.14 -8.85
CA ILE A 144 -3.77 -8.38 -9.64
C ILE A 144 -4.50 -9.47 -8.86
N ALA A 145 -4.11 -9.69 -7.59
CA ALA A 145 -4.65 -10.77 -6.78
C ALA A 145 -6.09 -10.51 -6.30
N LEU A 146 -6.42 -9.27 -5.94
CA LEU A 146 -7.74 -8.91 -5.40
C LEU A 146 -8.82 -8.85 -6.48
N PHE A 147 -8.46 -8.41 -7.68
CA PHE A 147 -9.42 -8.12 -8.76
C PHE A 147 -9.27 -9.03 -9.98
N ASP A 148 -8.47 -10.09 -9.87
CA ASP A 148 -8.17 -11.05 -10.94
C ASP A 148 -7.76 -10.36 -12.26
N LEU A 149 -6.89 -9.34 -12.16
CA LEU A 149 -6.50 -8.56 -13.32
C LEU A 149 -5.41 -9.27 -14.11
N PRO A 150 -5.48 -9.30 -15.46
CA PRO A 150 -4.43 -9.89 -16.26
C PRO A 150 -3.14 -9.05 -16.25
N ARG A 151 -3.24 -7.74 -16.01
CA ARG A 151 -2.13 -6.77 -15.94
C ARG A 151 -2.48 -5.59 -15.04
N THR A 152 -1.47 -4.81 -14.64
CA THR A 152 -1.65 -3.60 -13.83
C THR A 152 -2.49 -2.53 -14.53
N LEU A 153 -3.27 -1.81 -13.72
CA LEU A 153 -4.05 -0.64 -14.15
C LEU A 153 -3.11 0.51 -14.58
N LYS A 154 -3.44 1.20 -15.68
CA LYS A 154 -2.55 2.22 -16.30
C LYS A 154 -2.93 3.67 -15.97
N TYR A 155 -3.48 3.92 -14.79
CA TYR A 155 -3.94 5.23 -14.31
C TYR A 155 -2.80 6.23 -14.05
N LYS A 156 -1.64 5.78 -13.55
CA LYS A 156 -0.50 6.66 -13.24
C LYS A 156 0.08 7.37 -14.46
N LYS A 157 0.46 8.64 -14.29
CA LYS A 157 1.16 9.45 -15.30
C LYS A 157 2.50 8.81 -15.68
N LYS A 158 2.64 8.35 -16.92
CA LYS A 158 3.90 7.84 -17.47
C LYS A 158 4.03 8.28 -18.94
N PRO A 159 5.26 8.41 -19.48
CA PRO A 159 5.47 8.67 -20.89
C PRO A 159 4.68 7.68 -21.77
N GLY A 160 4.05 8.18 -22.82
CA GLY A 160 3.24 7.37 -23.76
C GLY A 160 1.81 7.06 -23.29
N ARG A 161 1.32 7.65 -22.19
CA ARG A 161 -0.07 7.56 -21.76
C ARG A 161 -0.75 8.92 -21.85
N ASP A 162 -1.77 9.03 -22.69
CA ASP A 162 -2.60 10.23 -22.77
C ASP A 162 -3.56 10.35 -21.57
N ARG A 163 -4.18 11.52 -21.42
CA ARG A 163 -5.09 11.78 -20.29
C ARG A 163 -6.37 10.94 -20.34
N ALA A 164 -6.94 10.74 -21.53
CA ALA A 164 -8.21 10.00 -21.67
C ALA A 164 -8.05 8.52 -21.31
N SER A 165 -6.95 7.88 -21.73
CA SER A 165 -6.65 6.49 -21.37
C SER A 165 -6.37 6.32 -19.88
N ARG A 166 -5.69 7.29 -19.25
CA ARG A 166 -5.48 7.31 -17.80
C ARG A 166 -6.79 7.48 -17.04
N ASP A 167 -7.66 8.40 -17.46
CA ASP A 167 -8.96 8.64 -16.83
C ASP A 167 -9.85 7.39 -16.93
N ALA A 168 -9.81 6.66 -18.04
CA ALA A 168 -10.54 5.40 -18.19
C ALA A 168 -10.05 4.33 -17.19
N GLU A 169 -8.73 4.16 -17.06
CA GLU A 169 -8.15 3.21 -16.10
C GLU A 169 -8.35 3.66 -14.65
N PHE A 170 -8.39 4.97 -14.39
CA PHE A 170 -8.70 5.53 -13.08
C PHE A 170 -10.16 5.21 -12.68
N ARG A 171 -11.13 5.41 -13.58
CA ARG A 171 -12.53 5.02 -13.34
C ARG A 171 -12.66 3.52 -13.07
N ARG A 172 -11.93 2.71 -13.85
CA ARG A 172 -11.89 1.26 -13.64
C ARG A 172 -11.32 0.91 -12.25
N TYR A 173 -10.27 1.60 -11.82
CA TYR A 173 -9.70 1.42 -10.48
C TYR A 173 -10.70 1.76 -9.37
N ALA A 174 -11.34 2.93 -9.45
CA ALA A 174 -12.36 3.35 -8.50
C ALA A 174 -13.54 2.36 -8.45
N ALA A 175 -13.99 1.86 -9.60
CA ALA A 175 -15.05 0.85 -9.68
C ALA A 175 -14.65 -0.49 -9.03
N LEU A 176 -13.39 -0.93 -9.18
CA LEU A 176 -12.88 -2.14 -8.53
C LEU A 176 -12.83 -1.98 -7.01
N LEU A 177 -12.38 -0.82 -6.52
CA LEU A 177 -12.39 -0.50 -5.09
C LEU A 177 -13.82 -0.41 -4.53
N ALA A 178 -14.75 0.18 -5.27
CA ALA A 178 -16.17 0.17 -4.92
C ALA A 178 -16.76 -1.25 -4.85
N GLY A 179 -16.32 -2.13 -5.74
CA GLY A 179 -16.70 -3.55 -5.78
C GLY A 179 -16.29 -4.33 -4.53
N LEU A 180 -15.36 -3.81 -3.71
CA LEU A 180 -14.96 -4.44 -2.45
C LEU A 180 -16.10 -4.56 -1.43
N VAL A 181 -17.22 -3.87 -1.63
CA VAL A 181 -18.44 -4.10 -0.84
C VAL A 181 -18.95 -5.55 -0.93
N GLY A 182 -18.66 -6.25 -2.03
CA GLY A 182 -18.99 -7.66 -2.23
C GLY A 182 -17.82 -8.63 -2.00
N ALA A 183 -16.67 -8.13 -1.51
CA ALA A 183 -15.48 -8.94 -1.27
C ALA A 183 -15.52 -9.65 0.09
N ASP A 184 -14.49 -10.45 0.35
CA ASP A 184 -14.29 -11.17 1.60
C ASP A 184 -12.91 -10.81 2.18
N PRO A 185 -12.83 -9.87 3.15
CA PRO A 185 -13.94 -9.20 3.85
C PRO A 185 -14.51 -8.01 3.07
N PRO A 186 -15.79 -7.64 3.25
CA PRO A 186 -16.36 -6.53 2.52
C PRO A 186 -15.88 -5.18 3.07
N LEU A 187 -15.59 -4.24 2.17
CA LEU A 187 -15.36 -2.83 2.47
C LEU A 187 -16.70 -2.08 2.42
N LEU A 188 -17.22 -1.73 3.59
CA LEU A 188 -18.43 -0.95 3.78
C LEU A 188 -18.09 0.53 3.64
N ALA A 189 -18.25 1.04 2.42
CA ALA A 189 -18.05 2.45 2.11
C ALA A 189 -19.22 2.96 1.27
N ALA A 190 -20.23 3.50 1.95
CA ALA A 190 -21.36 4.13 1.27
C ALA A 190 -20.89 5.40 0.54
N PRO A 191 -21.48 5.75 -0.63
CA PRO A 191 -21.15 6.98 -1.34
C PRO A 191 -21.18 8.23 -0.47
N GLU A 192 -22.07 8.30 0.51
CA GLU A 192 -22.20 9.43 1.44
C GLU A 192 -21.00 9.52 2.40
N SER A 193 -20.47 8.37 2.84
CA SER A 193 -19.31 8.32 3.74
C SER A 193 -17.98 8.55 3.03
N MET A 194 -17.87 8.08 1.78
CA MET A 194 -16.62 8.12 1.01
C MET A 194 -16.86 8.71 -0.39
N PRO A 195 -17.36 9.96 -0.47
CA PRO A 195 -17.78 10.55 -1.75
C PRO A 195 -16.61 10.73 -2.72
N TRP A 196 -15.40 10.87 -2.19
CA TRP A 196 -14.20 11.02 -3.01
C TRP A 196 -13.94 9.79 -3.89
N LEU A 197 -14.28 8.57 -3.47
CA LEU A 197 -14.10 7.36 -4.29
C LEU A 197 -14.85 7.44 -5.62
N TRP A 198 -15.97 8.17 -5.65
CA TRP A 198 -16.90 8.22 -6.77
C TRP A 198 -16.69 9.43 -7.69
N ARG A 199 -15.66 10.24 -7.44
CA ARG A 199 -15.38 11.42 -8.26
C ARG A 199 -14.82 11.02 -9.61
N ASP A 200 -15.30 11.69 -10.65
CA ASP A 200 -14.79 11.43 -11.99
C ASP A 200 -13.42 12.09 -12.18
N PRO A 201 -12.40 11.39 -12.72
CA PRO A 201 -11.07 11.95 -12.92
C PRO A 201 -11.05 13.16 -13.87
N SER A 202 -12.07 13.32 -14.72
CA SER A 202 -12.20 14.50 -15.59
C SER A 202 -12.57 15.79 -14.83
N GLU A 203 -13.08 15.69 -13.60
CA GLU A 203 -13.34 16.85 -12.73
C GLU A 203 -12.04 17.54 -12.29
N PHE A 204 -10.91 16.82 -12.33
CA PHE A 204 -9.63 17.33 -11.86
C PHE A 204 -8.89 18.07 -12.97
N VAL A 205 -8.96 19.41 -12.91
CA VAL A 205 -8.37 20.31 -13.91
C VAL A 205 -6.83 20.27 -13.91
N SER A 206 -6.19 19.99 -12.77
CA SER A 206 -4.73 19.92 -12.65
C SER A 206 -4.21 18.52 -12.40
N GLU A 207 -3.04 18.20 -12.97
CA GLU A 207 -2.36 16.92 -12.74
C GLU A 207 -1.99 16.70 -11.27
N ALA A 208 -1.70 17.78 -10.53
CA ALA A 208 -1.41 17.70 -9.10
C ALA A 208 -2.66 17.30 -8.29
N ALA A 209 -3.84 17.84 -8.64
CA ALA A 209 -5.09 17.47 -7.99
C ALA A 209 -5.50 16.03 -8.31
N LEU A 210 -5.34 15.60 -9.58
CA LEU A 210 -5.58 14.20 -9.95
C LEU A 210 -4.60 13.25 -9.24
N LYS A 211 -3.32 13.63 -9.11
CA LYS A 211 -2.33 12.84 -8.37
C LYS A 211 -2.70 12.70 -6.88
N ARG A 212 -3.17 13.76 -6.21
CA ARG A 212 -3.64 13.60 -4.81
C ARG A 212 -4.81 12.62 -4.70
N HIS A 213 -5.70 12.62 -5.69
CA HIS A 213 -6.81 11.68 -5.73
C HIS A 213 -6.36 10.25 -6.04
N GLU A 214 -5.37 10.09 -6.93
CA GLU A 214 -4.65 8.83 -7.17
C GLU A 214 -4.10 8.25 -5.86
N ASP A 215 -3.45 9.09 -5.06
CA ASP A 215 -2.77 8.69 -3.84
C ASP A 215 -3.76 8.19 -2.80
N LEU A 216 -4.97 8.78 -2.75
CA LEU A 216 -6.05 8.28 -1.88
C LEU A 216 -6.53 6.89 -2.28
N LEU A 217 -6.60 6.56 -3.57
CA LEU A 217 -6.97 5.20 -4.01
C LEU A 217 -5.88 4.19 -3.65
N ASP A 218 -4.61 4.56 -3.81
CA ASP A 218 -3.47 3.71 -3.45
C ASP A 218 -3.34 3.53 -1.93
N ALA A 219 -3.59 4.58 -1.15
CA ALA A 219 -3.70 4.51 0.31
C ALA A 219 -4.87 3.63 0.76
N LEU A 220 -6.05 3.72 0.12
CA LEU A 220 -7.17 2.81 0.41
C LEU A 220 -6.82 1.35 0.08
N THR A 221 -6.14 1.12 -1.04
CA THR A 221 -5.62 -0.23 -1.36
C THR A 221 -4.68 -0.72 -0.27
N CYS A 222 -3.76 0.10 0.22
CA CYS A 222 -2.87 -0.27 1.32
C CYS A 222 -3.64 -0.62 2.60
N ALA A 223 -4.63 0.20 2.96
CA ALA A 223 -5.46 -0.07 4.14
C ALA A 223 -6.17 -1.42 3.99
N TYR A 224 -6.69 -1.70 2.78
CA TYR A 224 -7.33 -2.97 2.49
C TYR A 224 -6.34 -4.15 2.44
N ILE A 225 -5.08 -3.95 2.04
CA ILE A 225 -4.03 -4.98 2.17
C ILE A 225 -3.85 -5.34 3.64
N ALA A 226 -3.88 -4.37 4.56
CA ALA A 226 -3.79 -4.67 6.00
C ALA A 226 -4.98 -5.46 6.52
N VAL A 227 -6.19 -5.08 6.11
CA VAL A 227 -7.42 -5.84 6.39
C VAL A 227 -7.30 -7.28 5.88
N TYR A 228 -6.84 -7.44 4.64
CA TYR A 228 -6.75 -8.73 3.98
C TYR A 228 -5.66 -9.62 4.60
N HIS A 229 -4.53 -9.04 4.99
CA HIS A 229 -3.48 -9.77 5.67
C HIS A 229 -3.92 -10.20 7.07
N ASP A 230 -4.58 -9.31 7.81
CA ASP A 230 -5.12 -9.60 9.14
C ASP A 230 -6.14 -10.74 9.14
N ARG A 231 -7.06 -10.74 8.17
CA ARG A 231 -8.09 -11.79 8.06
C ARG A 231 -7.53 -13.14 7.61
N TRP A 232 -6.59 -13.14 6.67
CA TRP A 232 -6.18 -14.37 5.99
C TRP A 232 -4.84 -14.94 6.44
N GLN A 233 -3.98 -14.17 7.12
CA GLN A 233 -2.76 -14.64 7.80
C GLN A 233 -1.95 -15.70 7.02
N GLY A 234 -1.62 -15.42 5.75
CA GLY A 234 -0.85 -16.34 4.90
C GLY A 234 -1.68 -17.30 4.03
N GLU A 235 -2.98 -17.45 4.27
CA GLU A 235 -3.89 -18.26 3.43
C GLU A 235 -4.12 -17.58 2.08
N ARG A 236 -4.45 -16.29 2.06
CA ARG A 236 -4.67 -15.51 0.83
C ARG A 236 -3.73 -14.32 0.69
N SER A 237 -2.85 -14.13 1.65
CA SER A 237 -1.81 -13.11 1.65
C SER A 237 -0.44 -13.76 1.77
N VAL A 238 0.63 -13.03 1.46
CA VAL A 238 2.00 -13.53 1.53
C VAL A 238 2.97 -12.42 1.89
N VAL A 239 3.97 -12.78 2.69
CA VAL A 239 5.15 -11.97 2.95
C VAL A 239 6.24 -12.42 1.98
N VAL A 240 6.69 -11.55 1.08
CA VAL A 240 7.77 -11.83 0.15
C VAL A 240 9.04 -11.17 0.67
N GLY A 241 10.05 -11.95 1.04
CA GLY A 241 11.28 -11.47 1.67
C GLY A 241 11.37 -11.84 3.14
N ASP A 242 12.14 -11.07 3.91
CA ASP A 242 12.37 -11.34 5.33
C ASP A 242 12.67 -10.06 6.13
N LEU A 243 12.59 -10.16 7.46
CA LEU A 243 12.80 -9.05 8.39
C LEU A 243 14.21 -8.44 8.36
N LYS A 244 15.21 -9.13 7.79
CA LYS A 244 16.61 -8.68 7.74
C LYS A 244 16.94 -8.00 6.42
N SER A 245 16.43 -8.52 5.30
CA SER A 245 16.74 -8.05 3.95
C SER A 245 15.67 -7.15 3.34
N GLY A 246 14.54 -6.98 4.03
CA GLY A 246 13.35 -6.28 3.54
C GLY A 246 12.31 -7.25 3.03
N TYR A 247 11.04 -6.87 3.17
CA TYR A 247 9.90 -7.69 2.77
C TYR A 247 8.76 -6.82 2.24
N ILE A 248 7.84 -7.44 1.50
CA ILE A 248 6.62 -6.81 1.01
C ILE A 248 5.45 -7.74 1.32
N VAL A 249 4.38 -7.18 1.92
CA VAL A 249 3.12 -7.89 2.16
C VAL A 249 2.16 -7.61 1.01
N THR A 250 1.56 -8.67 0.46
CA THR A 250 0.57 -8.53 -0.61
C THR A 250 -0.44 -9.69 -0.61
N PRO A 251 -1.71 -9.45 -0.98
CA PRO A 251 -2.64 -10.51 -1.38
C PRO A 251 -2.04 -11.36 -2.51
N ALA A 252 -2.32 -12.65 -2.51
CA ALA A 252 -1.75 -13.58 -3.49
C ALA A 252 -2.67 -14.78 -3.73
N THR A 253 -2.82 -15.15 -5.00
CA THR A 253 -3.41 -16.43 -5.39
C THR A 253 -2.43 -17.58 -5.12
N GLU A 254 -2.91 -18.83 -5.15
CA GLU A 254 -2.03 -20.01 -5.01
C GLU A 254 -0.90 -20.03 -6.05
N ILE A 255 -1.21 -19.64 -7.29
CA ILE A 255 -0.22 -19.56 -8.37
C ILE A 255 0.88 -18.54 -8.04
N MET A 256 0.50 -17.37 -7.54
CA MET A 256 1.46 -16.35 -7.13
C MET A 256 2.32 -16.82 -5.95
N LYS A 257 1.70 -17.38 -4.91
CA LYS A 257 2.41 -17.92 -3.74
C LYS A 257 3.41 -19.00 -4.14
N SER A 258 3.04 -19.89 -5.06
CA SER A 258 3.95 -20.91 -5.60
C SER A 258 5.19 -20.28 -6.24
N CYS A 259 5.01 -19.23 -7.06
CA CYS A 259 6.14 -18.55 -7.67
C CYS A 259 7.03 -17.83 -6.64
N PHE A 260 6.44 -17.12 -5.67
CA PHE A 260 7.19 -16.37 -4.67
C PHE A 260 8.05 -17.25 -3.76
N ARG A 261 7.59 -18.48 -3.47
CA ARG A 261 8.34 -19.47 -2.68
C ARG A 261 9.41 -20.20 -3.48
N ALA A 262 9.32 -20.19 -4.81
CA ALA A 262 10.32 -20.84 -5.65
C ALA A 262 11.67 -20.11 -5.52
N PRO A 263 12.79 -20.83 -5.34
CA PRO A 263 14.10 -20.21 -5.22
C PRO A 263 14.45 -19.40 -6.46
N LEU A 264 15.18 -18.31 -6.28
CA LEU A 264 15.80 -17.61 -7.40
C LEU A 264 16.85 -18.54 -8.01
N VAL A 265 16.59 -19.04 -9.22
CA VAL A 265 17.61 -19.81 -9.96
C VAL A 265 18.78 -18.87 -10.22
N ALA A 266 19.96 -19.22 -9.69
CA ALA A 266 21.17 -18.49 -9.98
C ALA A 266 21.40 -18.56 -11.50
N VAL A 267 21.29 -17.42 -12.18
CA VAL A 267 21.77 -17.29 -13.55
C VAL A 267 23.29 -17.32 -13.46
N GLN A 268 23.89 -18.43 -13.89
CA GLN A 268 25.34 -18.55 -14.09
C GLN A 268 25.81 -17.60 -15.19
#